data_AF-A0A947V9Z6-F1
#
_entry.id   AF-A0A947V9Z6-F1
#
_cell.length_a   1.000
_cell.length_b   1.000
_cell.length_c   1.000
_cell.angle_alpha   90.00
_cell.angle_beta   90.00
_cell.angle_gamma   90.00
#
_symmetry.space_group_name_H-M   'P 1'
#
loop_
_entity.id
_entity.type
_entity.pdbx_description
1 polymer ?
#
loop_
_entity_poly.entity_id
_entity_poly.type
_entity_poly.pdbx_seq_one_letter_code
_entity_poly.pdbx_strand_id
1 'polypeptide(L)'
;MSIREDAIRGACTPLFENCAANENVTVQVLMQGVAAGTICIPKNKNHAFDRIMAVGKGLSTKVNANIGSSKDYPEVSQELQKLCVCLKAGADTVMDLSMGGELNEIRREILKSCPIPLGTVPIYQSIAEVVEKQKKKIGEVTVAQMFKGIEQQAQDGVDFMTIHSGITRSTLDRVRNHPRLMGVVSRGGSFTIEWMSYNKKENPMYEHFDELLAILKEHEVTLSLGDGIRPGCLADATDRGQVQELIHLGELTQRAWEAGVQVMVEGPGHMPLNQITANILLQKQ
;
A
#
# COMPACT_ATOMS: atom_id res chain seq x y z
N MET A 1 -15.62 -14.91 -0.49
CA MET A 1 -15.79 -14.19 -1.77
C MET A 1 -15.43 -12.76 -1.48
N SER A 2 -14.73 -12.10 -2.41
CA SER A 2 -14.28 -10.73 -2.20
C SER A 2 -15.22 -9.67 -2.77
N ILE A 3 -15.07 -8.41 -2.33
CA ILE A 3 -15.81 -7.25 -2.86
C ILE A 3 -15.71 -7.19 -4.39
N ARG A 4 -14.53 -7.47 -4.94
CA ARG A 4 -14.33 -7.51 -6.40
C ARG A 4 -15.10 -8.64 -7.06
N GLU A 5 -15.07 -9.84 -6.47
CA GLU A 5 -15.81 -10.99 -6.99
C GLU A 5 -17.33 -10.76 -6.95
N ASP A 6 -17.84 -10.11 -5.91
CA ASP A 6 -19.24 -9.71 -5.81
C ASP A 6 -19.63 -8.72 -6.91
N ALA A 7 -18.78 -7.73 -7.16
CA ALA A 7 -18.97 -6.79 -8.27
C ALA A 7 -19.01 -7.48 -9.64
N ILE A 8 -18.09 -8.41 -9.90
CA ILE A 8 -18.01 -9.17 -11.17
C ILE A 8 -19.27 -10.00 -11.41
N ARG A 9 -19.85 -10.57 -10.34
CA ARG A 9 -21.06 -11.41 -10.43
C ARG A 9 -22.36 -10.61 -10.39
N GLY A 10 -22.30 -9.30 -10.17
CA GLY A 10 -23.48 -8.47 -9.99
C GLY A 10 -24.18 -8.68 -8.65
N ALA A 11 -23.48 -9.17 -7.62
CA ALA A 11 -24.02 -9.32 -6.28
C ALA A 11 -24.02 -7.98 -5.54
N CYS A 12 -25.17 -7.30 -5.52
CA CYS A 12 -25.35 -6.04 -4.80
C CYS A 12 -25.47 -6.28 -3.29
N THR A 13 -24.38 -6.03 -2.55
CA THR A 13 -24.32 -6.11 -1.09
C THR A 13 -24.63 -4.75 -0.45
N PRO A 14 -25.01 -4.68 0.85
CA PRO A 14 -25.21 -3.42 1.56
C PRO A 14 -23.97 -2.51 1.56
N LEU A 15 -22.77 -3.09 1.42
CA LEU A 15 -21.52 -2.34 1.28
C LEU A 15 -21.52 -1.47 0.03
N PHE A 16 -22.01 -1.97 -1.12
CA PHE A 16 -22.10 -1.19 -2.35
C PHE A 16 -23.14 -0.08 -2.25
N GLU A 17 -24.29 -0.33 -1.61
CA GLU A 17 -25.34 0.67 -1.41
C GLU A 17 -24.84 1.83 -0.54
N ASN A 18 -24.22 1.51 0.61
CA ASN A 18 -23.64 2.50 1.51
C ASN A 18 -22.53 3.31 0.82
N CYS A 19 -21.60 2.63 0.15
CA CYS A 19 -20.48 3.28 -0.52
C CYS A 19 -20.94 4.17 -1.69
N ALA A 20 -21.88 3.70 -2.51
CA ALA A 20 -22.43 4.49 -3.63
C ALA A 20 -23.12 5.77 -3.13
N ALA A 21 -23.87 5.68 -2.03
CA ALA A 21 -24.49 6.85 -1.39
C ALA A 21 -23.44 7.86 -0.89
N ASN A 22 -22.36 7.39 -0.24
CA ASN A 22 -21.30 8.26 0.26
C ASN A 22 -20.51 8.95 -0.87
N GLU A 23 -20.37 8.27 -2.01
CA GLU A 23 -19.65 8.76 -3.20
C GLU A 23 -20.55 9.56 -4.17
N ASN A 24 -21.85 9.68 -3.90
CA ASN A 24 -22.82 10.34 -4.79
C ASN A 24 -22.85 9.74 -6.21
N VAL A 25 -22.75 8.42 -6.32
CA VAL A 25 -22.86 7.68 -7.60
C VAL A 25 -23.93 6.59 -7.51
N THR A 26 -24.30 6.01 -8.66
CA THR A 26 -25.20 4.85 -8.65
C THR A 26 -24.41 3.59 -8.26
N VAL A 27 -25.08 2.65 -7.60
CA VAL A 27 -24.53 1.33 -7.28
C VAL A 27 -23.98 0.64 -8.53
N GLN A 28 -24.67 0.77 -9.67
CA GLN A 28 -24.24 0.20 -10.94
C GLN A 28 -22.88 0.77 -11.40
N VAL A 29 -22.69 2.10 -11.34
CA VAL A 29 -21.42 2.74 -11.72
C VAL A 29 -20.29 2.27 -10.80
N LEU A 30 -20.56 2.21 -9.49
CA LEU A 30 -19.57 1.75 -8.50
C LEU A 30 -19.16 0.29 -8.76
N MET A 31 -20.13 -0.63 -8.88
CA MET A 31 -19.86 -2.05 -9.12
C MET A 31 -19.14 -2.28 -10.45
N GLN A 32 -19.51 -1.56 -11.52
CA GLN A 32 -18.81 -1.65 -12.80
C GLN A 32 -17.35 -1.21 -12.68
N GLY A 33 -17.07 -0.12 -11.95
CA GLY A 33 -15.71 0.35 -11.71
C GLY A 33 -14.89 -0.63 -10.85
N VAL A 34 -15.51 -1.22 -9.83
CA VAL A 34 -14.87 -2.24 -8.97
C VAL A 34 -14.60 -3.52 -9.74
N ALA A 35 -15.53 -3.99 -10.57
CA ALA A 35 -15.34 -5.15 -11.44
C ALA A 35 -14.26 -4.90 -12.51
N ALA A 36 -14.23 -3.70 -13.10
CA ALA A 36 -13.20 -3.30 -14.07
C ALA A 36 -11.83 -3.04 -13.44
N GLY A 37 -11.75 -2.88 -12.12
CA GLY A 37 -10.51 -2.57 -11.41
C GLY A 37 -10.10 -1.09 -11.50
N THR A 38 -11.00 -0.22 -11.96
CA THR A 38 -10.77 1.24 -12.03
C THR A 38 -11.20 1.95 -10.74
N ILE A 39 -11.85 1.23 -9.82
CA ILE A 39 -12.25 1.68 -8.48
C ILE A 39 -11.91 0.57 -7.48
N CYS A 40 -11.41 0.93 -6.31
CA CYS A 40 -11.32 0.04 -5.15
C CYS A 40 -12.10 0.60 -3.96
N ILE A 41 -12.51 -0.29 -3.06
CA ILE A 41 -13.16 0.01 -1.78
C ILE A 41 -12.28 -0.59 -0.67
N PRO A 42 -11.35 0.20 -0.09
CA PRO A 42 -10.52 -0.26 1.02
C PRO A 42 -11.38 -0.49 2.26
N LYS A 43 -11.76 -1.75 2.49
CA LYS A 43 -12.65 -2.14 3.58
C LYS A 43 -12.33 -3.55 4.05
N ASN A 44 -11.38 -3.66 4.97
CA ASN A 44 -11.08 -4.91 5.62
C ASN A 44 -12.28 -5.36 6.45
N LYS A 45 -12.62 -6.65 6.37
CA LYS A 45 -13.77 -7.24 7.09
C LYS A 45 -13.69 -7.10 8.62
N ASN A 46 -12.48 -6.91 9.17
CA ASN A 46 -12.21 -6.78 10.60
C ASN A 46 -12.22 -5.31 11.08
N HIS A 47 -12.34 -4.33 10.18
CA HIS A 47 -12.34 -2.91 10.55
C HIS A 47 -13.74 -2.31 10.46
N ALA A 48 -14.34 -2.03 11.62
CA ALA A 48 -15.69 -1.49 11.71
C ALA A 48 -15.68 0.04 11.59
N PHE A 49 -16.32 0.55 10.53
CA PHE A 49 -16.60 1.98 10.33
C PHE A 49 -17.74 2.14 9.32
N ASP A 50 -18.59 3.15 9.51
CA ASP A 50 -19.87 3.30 8.81
C ASP A 50 -19.75 4.04 7.46
N ARG A 51 -18.80 4.98 7.37
CA ARG A 51 -18.61 5.79 6.16
C ARG A 51 -17.67 5.06 5.19
N ILE A 52 -18.23 4.14 4.42
CA ILE A 52 -17.49 3.38 3.41
C ILE A 52 -17.24 4.28 2.19
N MET A 53 -15.98 4.44 1.81
CA MET A 53 -15.55 5.29 0.69
C MET A 53 -14.83 4.46 -0.36
N ALA A 54 -14.76 5.00 -1.58
CA ALA A 54 -14.08 4.37 -2.70
C ALA A 54 -13.02 5.30 -3.32
N VAL A 55 -12.00 4.68 -3.91
CA VAL A 55 -10.90 5.38 -4.58
C VAL A 55 -10.88 4.94 -6.04
N GLY A 56 -10.98 5.89 -6.97
CA GLY A 56 -10.84 5.55 -8.39
C GLY A 56 -11.48 6.53 -9.36
N LYS A 57 -11.55 6.08 -10.62
CA LYS A 57 -11.99 6.88 -11.76
C LYS A 57 -13.46 7.31 -11.63
N GLY A 58 -13.70 8.61 -11.82
CA GLY A 58 -15.05 9.18 -11.80
C GLY A 58 -15.58 9.55 -10.41
N LEU A 59 -14.80 9.28 -9.36
CA LEU A 59 -15.09 9.70 -7.99
C LEU A 59 -14.34 10.99 -7.64
N SER A 60 -14.64 11.57 -6.48
CA SER A 60 -13.84 12.70 -5.96
C SER A 60 -12.40 12.25 -5.65
N THR A 61 -11.44 13.14 -5.87
CA THR A 61 -10.05 12.94 -5.44
C THR A 61 -10.00 12.77 -3.93
N LYS A 62 -9.35 11.70 -3.47
CA LYS A 62 -9.17 11.38 -2.05
C LYS A 62 -7.79 11.80 -1.57
N VAL A 63 -7.67 12.19 -0.30
CA VAL A 63 -6.42 12.62 0.35
C VAL A 63 -6.07 11.69 1.50
N ASN A 64 -4.84 11.17 1.48
CA ASN A 64 -4.27 10.38 2.56
C ASN A 64 -3.42 11.24 3.50
N ALA A 65 -3.51 10.99 4.80
CA ALA A 65 -2.60 11.57 5.80
C ALA A 65 -1.71 10.50 6.43
N ASN A 66 -0.41 10.76 6.53
CA ASN A 66 0.53 9.84 7.17
C ASN A 66 0.74 10.22 8.64
N ILE A 67 0.55 9.26 9.53
CA ILE A 67 0.93 9.32 10.94
C ILE A 67 1.94 8.20 11.23
N GLY A 68 2.39 8.08 12.47
CA GLY A 68 3.32 7.03 12.85
C GLY A 68 4.22 7.47 13.98
N SER A 69 4.48 6.53 14.88
CA SER A 69 5.41 6.66 15.97
C SER A 69 6.86 6.51 15.48
N SER A 70 7.77 7.07 16.26
CA SER A 70 9.21 6.91 16.07
C SER A 70 9.86 6.50 17.40
N LYS A 71 11.17 6.23 17.39
CA LYS A 71 11.89 5.94 18.64
C LYS A 71 11.84 7.09 19.64
N ASP A 72 11.85 8.31 19.12
CA ASP A 72 11.86 9.52 19.94
C ASP A 72 10.46 9.88 20.47
N TYR A 73 9.42 9.39 19.79
CA TYR A 73 8.00 9.62 20.12
C TYR A 73 7.19 8.32 19.94
N PRO A 74 7.30 7.35 20.86
CA PRO A 74 6.69 6.02 20.76
C PRO A 74 5.26 5.94 21.33
N GLU A 75 4.69 7.03 21.84
CA GLU A 75 3.49 6.99 22.67
C GLU A 75 2.20 6.88 21.86
N VAL A 76 1.37 5.88 22.20
CA VAL A 76 0.03 5.66 21.63
C VAL A 76 -0.82 6.94 21.69
N SER A 77 -0.79 7.65 22.82
CA SER A 77 -1.59 8.86 23.02
C SER A 77 -1.26 9.98 22.02
N GLN A 78 0.00 10.09 21.59
CA GLN A 78 0.40 11.06 20.57
C GLN A 78 -0.10 10.65 19.18
N GLU A 79 -0.07 9.35 18.84
CA GLU A 79 -0.62 8.86 17.58
C GLU A 79 -2.13 9.06 17.49
N LEU A 80 -2.86 8.84 18.59
CA LEU A 80 -4.30 9.12 18.64
C LEU A 80 -4.62 10.62 18.51
N GLN A 81 -3.76 11.49 19.04
CA GLN A 81 -3.88 12.93 18.83
C GLN A 81 -3.65 13.32 17.35
N LYS A 82 -2.63 12.74 16.70
CA LYS A 82 -2.40 12.95 15.26
C LYS A 82 -3.58 12.46 14.43
N LEU A 83 -4.12 11.29 14.72
CA LEU A 83 -5.33 10.76 14.08
C LEU A 83 -6.50 11.75 14.21
N CYS A 84 -6.75 12.28 15.41
CA CYS A 84 -7.79 13.29 15.65
C CYS A 84 -7.59 14.53 14.77
N VAL A 85 -6.35 15.01 14.61
CA VAL A 85 -6.02 16.15 13.74
C VAL A 85 -6.28 15.81 12.27
N CYS A 86 -5.87 14.62 11.79
CA CYS A 86 -6.12 14.18 10.42
C CYS A 86 -7.62 14.12 10.10
N LEU A 87 -8.43 13.57 11.01
CA LEU A 87 -9.89 13.48 10.85
C LEU A 87 -10.53 14.88 10.79
N LYS A 88 -10.12 15.80 11.69
CA LYS A 88 -10.60 17.19 11.69
C LYS A 88 -10.20 17.96 10.41
N ALA A 89 -9.05 17.64 9.84
CA ALA A 89 -8.58 18.22 8.59
C ALA A 89 -9.30 17.64 7.35
N GLY A 90 -10.11 16.59 7.51
CA GLY A 90 -10.86 15.97 6.42
C GLY A 90 -10.04 14.98 5.59
N ALA A 91 -9.05 14.31 6.17
CA ALA A 91 -8.37 13.20 5.49
C ALA A 91 -9.38 12.09 5.16
N ASP A 92 -9.31 11.56 3.94
CA ASP A 92 -10.16 10.45 3.48
C ASP A 92 -9.58 9.09 3.90
N THR A 93 -8.26 9.00 3.99
CA THR A 93 -7.56 7.82 4.54
C THR A 93 -6.42 8.25 5.44
N VAL A 94 -5.99 7.34 6.32
CA VAL A 94 -4.78 7.52 7.12
C VAL A 94 -3.85 6.34 6.91
N MET A 95 -2.54 6.56 6.93
CA MET A 95 -1.58 5.47 7.04
C MET A 95 -0.81 5.53 8.34
N ASP A 96 -0.72 4.39 9.01
CA ASP A 96 0.19 4.17 10.13
C ASP A 96 1.56 3.73 9.61
N LEU A 97 2.54 4.63 9.68
CA LEU A 97 3.93 4.40 9.30
C LEU A 97 4.86 4.24 10.51
N SER A 98 4.29 3.81 11.65
CA SER A 98 5.00 3.61 12.91
C SER A 98 6.20 2.68 12.78
N MET A 99 7.28 3.08 13.44
CA MET A 99 8.55 2.31 13.52
C MET A 99 9.09 2.21 14.96
N GLY A 100 8.50 2.94 15.92
CA GLY A 100 8.94 2.94 17.32
C GLY A 100 7.88 2.49 18.31
N GLY A 101 8.32 2.01 19.47
CA GLY A 101 7.41 1.54 20.53
C GLY A 101 6.77 0.17 20.24
N GLU A 102 5.63 -0.08 20.87
CA GLU A 102 4.87 -1.33 20.71
C GLU A 102 3.91 -1.23 19.51
N LEU A 103 4.45 -1.49 18.31
CA LEU A 103 3.78 -1.32 17.02
C LEU A 103 2.42 -2.01 16.93
N ASN A 104 2.29 -3.22 17.50
CA ASN A 104 1.02 -3.94 17.51
C ASN A 104 -0.03 -3.24 18.38
N GLU A 105 0.36 -2.69 19.53
CA GLU A 105 -0.53 -1.94 20.41
C GLU A 105 -0.95 -0.63 19.74
N ILE A 106 0.03 0.15 19.25
CA ILE A 106 -0.20 1.42 18.56
C ILE A 106 -1.20 1.25 17.42
N ARG A 107 -0.95 0.32 16.50
CA ARG A 107 -1.85 0.07 15.36
C ARG A 107 -3.25 -0.32 15.81
N ARG A 108 -3.38 -1.20 16.80
CA ARG A 108 -4.70 -1.66 17.30
C ARG A 108 -5.48 -0.52 17.96
N GLU A 109 -4.82 0.36 18.69
CA GLU A 109 -5.46 1.54 19.29
C GLU A 109 -5.86 2.57 18.23
N ILE A 110 -5.04 2.76 17.19
CA ILE A 110 -5.40 3.58 16.01
C ILE A 110 -6.64 3.00 15.33
N LEU A 111 -6.64 1.70 14.98
CA LEU A 111 -7.78 1.01 14.33
C LEU A 111 -9.07 1.15 15.12
N LYS A 112 -9.04 0.94 16.44
CA LYS A 112 -10.22 1.12 17.32
C LYS A 112 -10.81 2.53 17.23
N SER A 113 -9.98 3.53 16.94
CA SER A 113 -10.35 4.95 16.95
C SER A 113 -10.51 5.54 15.54
N CYS A 114 -10.30 4.75 14.48
CA CYS A 114 -10.22 5.22 13.09
C CYS A 114 -11.55 4.98 12.34
N PRO A 115 -12.36 6.02 12.06
CA PRO A 115 -13.64 5.85 11.36
C PRO A 115 -13.52 5.90 9.82
N ILE A 116 -12.30 5.76 9.29
CA ILE A 116 -11.96 5.83 7.86
C ILE A 116 -10.90 4.75 7.53
N PRO A 117 -10.64 4.44 6.24
CA PRO A 117 -9.66 3.43 5.90
C PRO A 117 -8.25 3.71 6.46
N LEU A 118 -7.66 2.69 7.08
CA LEU A 118 -6.30 2.71 7.61
C LEU A 118 -5.37 1.85 6.75
N GLY A 119 -4.27 2.44 6.28
CA GLY A 119 -3.21 1.75 5.56
C GLY A 119 -1.92 1.58 6.33
N THR A 120 -1.06 0.68 5.87
CA THR A 120 0.28 0.45 6.44
C THR A 120 1.32 0.13 5.37
N VAL A 121 2.59 0.08 5.77
CA VAL A 121 3.70 -0.47 4.97
C VAL A 121 4.31 -1.65 5.76
N PRO A 122 3.82 -2.89 5.60
CA PRO A 122 4.14 -3.99 6.54
C PRO A 122 5.63 -4.27 6.78
N ILE A 123 6.48 -4.07 5.75
CA ILE A 123 7.94 -4.26 5.87
C ILE A 123 8.58 -3.36 6.94
N TYR A 124 7.95 -2.23 7.29
CA TYR A 124 8.39 -1.33 8.36
C TYR A 124 8.39 -2.05 9.71
N GLN A 125 7.28 -2.68 10.06
CA GLN A 125 7.18 -3.45 11.29
C GLN A 125 8.15 -4.64 11.30
N SER A 126 8.21 -5.41 10.21
CA SER A 126 9.12 -6.57 10.13
C SER A 126 10.57 -6.18 10.39
N ILE A 127 10.99 -5.00 9.90
CA ILE A 127 12.34 -4.50 10.12
C ILE A 127 12.51 -3.92 11.51
N ALA A 128 11.57 -3.12 12.02
CA ALA A 128 11.63 -2.57 13.37
C ALA A 128 11.76 -3.69 14.42
N GLU A 129 10.98 -4.76 14.29
CA GLU A 129 10.99 -5.89 15.24
C GLU A 129 12.28 -6.72 15.17
N VAL A 130 12.89 -6.88 14.01
CA VAL A 130 14.09 -7.72 13.84
C VAL A 130 15.37 -6.92 14.03
N VAL A 131 15.47 -5.76 13.37
CA VAL A 131 16.69 -4.95 13.39
C VAL A 131 16.83 -4.22 14.71
N GLU A 132 15.75 -3.65 15.23
CA GLU A 132 15.86 -2.76 16.39
C GLU A 132 15.72 -3.51 17.70
N LYS A 133 14.72 -4.40 17.80
CA LYS A 133 14.49 -5.21 19.01
C LYS A 133 15.46 -6.38 19.12
N GLN A 134 15.79 -7.09 18.02
CA GLN A 134 16.70 -8.25 18.06
C GLN A 134 18.16 -7.93 17.68
N LYS A 135 18.49 -6.67 17.36
CA LYS A 135 19.84 -6.22 16.96
C LYS A 135 20.43 -6.98 15.76
N LYS A 136 19.57 -7.37 14.83
CA LYS A 136 19.95 -8.06 13.58
C LYS A 136 20.07 -7.10 12.40
N LYS A 137 20.59 -7.55 11.28
CA LYS A 137 20.62 -6.82 10.01
C LYS A 137 19.29 -6.98 9.27
N ILE A 138 18.97 -6.04 8.38
CA ILE A 138 17.77 -6.10 7.52
C ILE A 138 17.70 -7.42 6.76
N GLY A 139 18.84 -7.88 6.21
CA GLY A 139 18.91 -9.14 5.48
C GLY A 139 18.66 -10.41 6.30
N GLU A 140 18.63 -10.32 7.63
CA GLU A 140 18.33 -11.46 8.52
C GLU A 140 16.83 -11.61 8.83
N VAL A 141 15.99 -10.67 8.37
CA VAL A 141 14.53 -10.84 8.42
C VAL A 141 14.15 -12.01 7.51
N THR A 142 13.47 -13.03 8.03
CA THR A 142 13.06 -14.16 7.19
C THR A 142 11.80 -13.85 6.40
N VAL A 143 11.60 -14.52 5.26
CA VAL A 143 10.36 -14.41 4.47
C VAL A 143 9.14 -14.73 5.34
N ALA A 144 9.21 -15.80 6.15
CA ALA A 144 8.15 -16.16 7.09
C ALA A 144 7.83 -15.04 8.11
N GLN A 145 8.83 -14.29 8.58
CA GLN A 145 8.60 -13.14 9.47
C GLN A 145 7.88 -11.99 8.75
N MET A 146 8.24 -11.73 7.48
CA MET A 146 7.56 -10.71 6.68
C MET A 146 6.08 -11.07 6.47
N PHE A 147 5.81 -12.31 6.05
CA PHE A 147 4.46 -12.80 5.80
C PHE A 147 3.62 -12.87 7.07
N LYS A 148 4.20 -13.30 8.20
CA LYS A 148 3.53 -13.25 9.50
C LYS A 148 3.12 -11.83 9.90
N GLY A 149 3.97 -10.83 9.63
CA GLY A 149 3.65 -9.43 9.88
C GLY A 149 2.48 -8.93 9.03
N ILE A 150 2.44 -9.30 7.75
CA ILE A 150 1.35 -9.00 6.82
C ILE A 150 0.04 -9.64 7.31
N GLU A 151 0.07 -10.93 7.62
CA GLU A 151 -1.08 -11.67 8.11
C GLU A 151 -1.62 -11.07 9.42
N GLN A 152 -0.74 -10.76 10.38
CA GLN A 152 -1.15 -10.15 11.65
C GLN A 152 -1.82 -8.79 11.46
N GLN A 153 -1.31 -7.95 10.54
CA GLN A 153 -1.92 -6.66 10.24
C GLN A 153 -3.27 -6.80 9.53
N ALA A 154 -3.40 -7.78 8.64
CA ALA A 154 -4.66 -8.10 7.97
C ALA A 154 -5.71 -8.60 8.97
N GLN A 155 -5.30 -9.42 9.94
CA GLN A 155 -6.15 -9.87 11.04
C GLN A 155 -6.58 -8.72 11.95
N ASP A 156 -5.68 -7.78 12.27
CA ASP A 156 -6.02 -6.63 13.11
C ASP A 156 -7.05 -5.69 12.46
N GLY A 157 -7.09 -5.61 11.12
CA GLY A 157 -8.07 -4.80 10.38
C GLY A 157 -7.49 -3.74 9.45
N VAL A 158 -6.22 -3.82 9.03
CA VAL A 158 -5.67 -2.87 8.06
C VAL A 158 -6.42 -2.97 6.72
N ASP A 159 -6.91 -1.86 6.19
CA ASP A 159 -7.75 -1.82 4.97
C ASP A 159 -6.95 -1.88 3.68
N PHE A 160 -5.73 -1.33 3.68
CA PHE A 160 -4.84 -1.41 2.53
C PHE A 160 -3.37 -1.48 2.94
N MET A 161 -2.56 -2.18 2.15
CA MET A 161 -1.14 -2.35 2.43
C MET A 161 -0.28 -1.94 1.25
N THR A 162 0.67 -1.05 1.52
CA THR A 162 1.73 -0.71 0.57
C THR A 162 2.78 -1.80 0.55
N ILE A 163 2.82 -2.55 -0.56
CA ILE A 163 3.78 -3.64 -0.77
C ILE A 163 4.66 -3.30 -1.98
N HIS A 164 5.97 -3.30 -1.76
CA HIS A 164 6.98 -2.96 -2.77
C HIS A 164 7.38 -4.21 -3.57
N SER A 165 6.43 -4.83 -4.27
CA SER A 165 6.65 -6.04 -5.07
C SER A 165 7.18 -5.77 -6.49
N GLY A 166 7.15 -4.52 -6.97
CA GLY A 166 7.66 -4.14 -8.31
C GLY A 166 9.19 -4.09 -8.44
N ILE A 167 9.90 -4.10 -7.30
CA ILE A 167 11.37 -4.17 -7.27
C ILE A 167 11.77 -5.62 -7.54
N THR A 168 12.39 -5.88 -8.69
CA THR A 168 13.00 -7.18 -9.00
C THR A 168 14.50 -7.05 -9.18
N ARG A 169 15.24 -8.16 -9.24
CA ARG A 169 16.67 -8.12 -9.57
C ARG A 169 16.94 -7.42 -10.91
N SER A 170 16.05 -7.60 -11.89
CA SER A 170 16.14 -6.90 -13.17
C SER A 170 15.98 -5.39 -13.03
N THR A 171 15.05 -4.93 -12.18
CA THR A 171 14.90 -3.49 -11.84
C THR A 171 16.18 -2.96 -11.20
N LEU A 172 16.81 -3.73 -10.30
CA LEU A 172 18.06 -3.32 -9.64
C LEU A 172 19.24 -3.22 -10.58
N ASP A 173 19.39 -4.16 -11.52
CA ASP A 173 20.45 -4.09 -12.52
C ASP A 173 20.27 -2.87 -13.44
N ARG A 174 19.02 -2.50 -13.76
CA ARG A 174 18.74 -1.25 -14.47
C ARG A 174 19.09 0.00 -13.66
N VAL A 175 18.76 0.06 -12.39
CA VAL A 175 19.10 1.22 -11.53
C VAL A 175 20.61 1.32 -11.34
N ARG A 176 21.31 0.21 -11.07
CA ARG A 176 22.78 0.19 -10.87
C ARG A 176 23.55 0.73 -12.06
N ASN A 177 23.10 0.41 -13.27
CA ASN A 177 23.77 0.85 -14.49
C ASN A 177 23.42 2.31 -14.88
N HIS A 178 22.58 3.03 -14.09
CA HIS A 178 22.18 4.43 -14.33
C HIS A 178 22.07 5.13 -12.99
N PRO A 179 23.20 5.64 -12.49
CA PRO A 179 23.24 6.26 -11.19
C PRO A 179 22.31 7.47 -11.15
N ARG A 180 21.43 7.47 -10.15
CA ARG A 180 20.57 8.59 -9.78
C ARG A 180 21.31 9.58 -8.88
N LEU A 181 20.88 10.84 -8.89
CA LEU A 181 21.43 11.86 -8.01
C LEU A 181 21.08 11.59 -6.53
N MET A 182 19.83 11.21 -6.24
CA MET A 182 19.38 10.88 -4.87
C MET A 182 19.25 9.37 -4.61
N GLY A 183 19.59 8.52 -5.58
CA GLY A 183 19.49 7.08 -5.44
C GLY A 183 18.04 6.60 -5.26
N VAL A 184 17.85 5.68 -4.31
CA VAL A 184 16.52 5.16 -3.93
C VAL A 184 16.06 5.88 -2.67
N VAL A 185 14.94 6.61 -2.78
CA VAL A 185 14.39 7.41 -1.66
C VAL A 185 13.18 6.76 -1.00
N SER A 186 12.64 5.68 -1.57
CA SER A 186 11.63 4.88 -0.88
C SER A 186 12.28 4.14 0.27
N ARG A 187 11.77 4.35 1.49
CA ARG A 187 12.23 3.59 2.66
C ARG A 187 11.93 2.11 2.49
N GLY A 188 10.68 1.76 2.15
CA GLY A 188 10.28 0.37 1.90
C GLY A 188 11.02 -0.24 0.73
N GLY A 189 11.23 0.55 -0.34
CA GLY A 189 12.06 0.11 -1.46
C GLY A 189 13.51 -0.17 -1.06
N SER A 190 14.14 0.74 -0.33
CA SER A 190 15.53 0.58 0.15
C SER A 190 15.69 -0.65 1.04
N PHE A 191 14.72 -0.91 1.92
CA PHE A 191 14.67 -2.09 2.75
C PHE A 191 14.59 -3.39 1.95
N THR A 192 13.72 -3.45 0.93
CA THR A 192 13.63 -4.58 0.01
C THR A 192 14.96 -4.81 -0.73
N ILE A 193 15.59 -3.73 -1.22
CA ILE A 193 16.86 -3.80 -1.96
C ILE A 193 18.00 -4.32 -1.09
N GLU A 194 18.08 -3.84 0.15
CA GLU A 194 19.08 -4.30 1.12
C GLU A 194 18.89 -5.79 1.42
N TRP A 195 17.64 -6.22 1.64
CA TRP A 195 17.33 -7.63 1.87
C TRP A 195 17.73 -8.51 0.69
N MET A 196 17.38 -8.10 -0.54
CA MET A 196 17.72 -8.82 -1.77
C MET A 196 19.24 -8.90 -1.98
N SER A 197 19.95 -7.79 -1.73
CA SER A 197 21.41 -7.71 -1.88
C SER A 197 22.14 -8.59 -0.88
N TYR A 198 21.68 -8.61 0.38
CA TYR A 198 22.22 -9.45 1.44
C TYR A 198 22.03 -10.95 1.14
N ASN A 199 20.81 -11.34 0.75
CA ASN A 199 20.45 -12.75 0.53
C ASN A 199 20.82 -13.26 -0.86
N LYS A 200 21.16 -12.37 -1.80
CA LYS A 200 21.36 -12.67 -3.23
C LYS A 200 20.16 -13.39 -3.85
N LYS A 201 18.96 -13.02 -3.43
CA LYS A 201 17.67 -13.61 -3.84
C LYS A 201 16.77 -12.56 -4.51
N GLU A 202 15.71 -13.04 -5.14
CA GLU A 202 14.65 -12.16 -5.65
C GLU A 202 13.86 -11.54 -4.49
N ASN A 203 13.10 -10.48 -4.78
CA ASN A 203 12.20 -9.86 -3.83
C ASN A 203 11.17 -10.87 -3.32
N PRO A 204 11.08 -11.12 -2.00
CA PRO A 204 10.12 -12.08 -1.44
C PRO A 204 8.67 -11.75 -1.78
N MET A 205 8.32 -10.47 -1.85
CA MET A 205 6.97 -10.02 -2.18
C MET A 205 6.63 -10.22 -3.66
N TYR A 206 7.64 -10.37 -4.52
CA TYR A 206 7.48 -10.71 -5.94
C TYR A 206 7.47 -12.23 -6.15
N GLU A 207 8.43 -12.93 -5.54
CA GLU A 207 8.60 -14.39 -5.64
C GLU A 207 7.41 -15.16 -5.05
N HIS A 208 6.88 -14.70 -3.92
CA HIS A 208 5.76 -15.31 -3.19
C HIS A 208 4.45 -14.51 -3.36
N PHE A 209 4.26 -13.85 -4.50
CA PHE A 209 3.13 -12.94 -4.71
C PHE A 209 1.75 -13.65 -4.58
N ASP A 210 1.62 -14.90 -5.01
CA ASP A 210 0.34 -15.62 -4.92
C ASP A 210 -0.04 -15.94 -3.46
N GLU A 211 0.95 -16.26 -2.62
CA GLU A 211 0.75 -16.43 -1.18
C GLU A 211 0.34 -15.11 -0.51
N LEU A 212 0.95 -14.01 -0.94
CA LEU A 212 0.58 -12.67 -0.49
C LEU A 212 -0.88 -12.38 -0.84
N LEU A 213 -1.28 -12.61 -2.09
CA LEU A 213 -2.66 -12.38 -2.54
C LEU A 213 -3.68 -13.22 -1.77
N ALA A 214 -3.34 -14.45 -1.40
CA ALA A 214 -4.21 -15.29 -0.58
C ALA A 214 -4.51 -14.66 0.78
N ILE A 215 -3.48 -14.13 1.46
CA ILE A 215 -3.63 -13.43 2.75
C ILE A 215 -4.49 -12.17 2.58
N LEU A 216 -4.20 -11.34 1.58
CA LEU A 216 -4.93 -10.09 1.37
C LEU A 216 -6.41 -10.34 1.04
N LYS A 217 -6.68 -11.36 0.20
CA LYS A 217 -8.04 -11.76 -0.17
C LYS A 217 -8.83 -12.26 1.03
N GLU A 218 -8.21 -13.03 1.92
CA GLU A 218 -8.90 -13.57 3.09
C GLU A 218 -9.53 -12.46 3.95
N HIS A 219 -8.89 -11.29 4.02
CA HIS A 219 -9.27 -10.20 4.90
C HIS A 219 -9.86 -8.97 4.20
N GLU A 220 -10.08 -9.01 2.88
CA GLU A 220 -10.50 -7.85 2.07
C GLU A 220 -9.50 -6.67 2.14
N VAL A 221 -8.21 -6.97 2.23
CA VAL A 221 -7.16 -5.95 2.20
C VAL A 221 -6.92 -5.51 0.76
N THR A 222 -7.01 -4.21 0.50
CA THR A 222 -6.65 -3.63 -0.80
C THR A 222 -5.13 -3.56 -0.94
N LEU A 223 -4.60 -4.07 -2.04
CA LEU A 223 -3.18 -3.99 -2.33
C LEU A 223 -2.84 -2.60 -2.89
N SER A 224 -2.02 -1.84 -2.16
CA SER A 224 -1.35 -0.65 -2.69
C SER A 224 0.00 -1.07 -3.23
N LEU A 225 0.15 -1.13 -4.55
CA LEU A 225 1.42 -1.49 -5.19
C LEU A 225 2.38 -0.30 -5.08
N GLY A 226 3.40 -0.46 -4.23
CA GLY A 226 4.31 0.61 -3.84
C GLY A 226 5.36 0.96 -4.89
N ASP A 227 5.71 2.25 -4.95
CA ASP A 227 6.66 2.84 -5.90
C ASP A 227 8.10 2.89 -5.33
N GLY A 228 8.69 1.72 -5.15
CA GLY A 228 9.99 1.54 -4.52
C GLY A 228 11.14 2.29 -5.17
N ILE A 229 11.04 2.56 -6.47
CA ILE A 229 12.02 3.23 -7.32
C ILE A 229 11.48 4.61 -7.75
N ARG A 230 10.62 5.26 -6.97
CA ARG A 230 10.19 6.64 -7.25
C ARG A 230 11.37 7.64 -7.26
N PRO A 231 11.26 8.75 -8.02
CA PRO A 231 12.28 9.78 -8.07
C PRO A 231 12.31 10.64 -6.79
N GLY A 232 13.52 10.84 -6.26
CA GLY A 232 13.78 11.70 -5.09
C GLY A 232 14.09 13.15 -5.43
N CYS A 233 14.42 13.43 -6.68
CA CYS A 233 14.65 14.77 -7.18
C CYS A 233 14.19 14.90 -8.64
N LEU A 234 14.11 16.14 -9.13
CA LEU A 234 13.67 16.42 -10.50
C LEU A 234 14.56 15.77 -11.57
N ALA A 235 15.85 15.60 -11.29
CA ALA A 235 16.81 14.99 -12.22
C ALA A 235 16.61 13.48 -12.39
N ASP A 236 16.01 12.81 -11.39
CA ASP A 236 15.78 11.37 -11.39
C ASP A 236 14.39 11.00 -11.96
N ALA A 237 13.58 12.00 -12.33
CA ALA A 237 12.19 11.82 -12.76
C ALA A 237 12.08 11.15 -14.14
N THR A 238 11.13 10.22 -14.25
CA THR A 238 10.84 9.43 -15.47
C THR A 238 12.07 8.69 -16.00
N ASP A 239 12.96 8.26 -15.10
CA ASP A 239 14.12 7.46 -15.48
C ASP A 239 13.72 6.00 -15.77
N ARG A 240 14.69 5.23 -16.26
CA ARG A 240 14.46 3.83 -16.62
C ARG A 240 14.13 2.92 -15.42
N GLY A 241 14.56 3.29 -14.21
CA GLY A 241 14.27 2.52 -13.01
C GLY A 241 12.80 2.64 -12.62
N GLN A 242 12.30 3.87 -12.61
CA GLN A 242 10.91 4.20 -12.32
C GLN A 242 9.98 3.54 -13.36
N VAL A 243 10.29 3.69 -14.65
CA VAL A 243 9.46 3.12 -15.72
C VAL A 243 9.46 1.59 -15.69
N GLN A 244 10.61 0.95 -15.41
CA GLN A 244 10.67 -0.51 -15.28
C GLN A 244 9.81 -1.01 -14.12
N GLU A 245 9.87 -0.36 -12.96
CA GLU A 245 9.04 -0.74 -11.83
C GLU A 245 7.56 -0.61 -12.18
N LEU A 246 7.14 0.50 -12.79
CA LEU A 246 5.74 0.71 -13.19
C LEU A 246 5.22 -0.38 -14.14
N ILE A 247 6.05 -0.86 -15.08
CA ILE A 247 5.69 -2.00 -15.94
C ILE A 247 5.40 -3.26 -15.11
N HIS A 248 6.27 -3.59 -14.14
CA HIS A 248 6.04 -4.72 -13.25
C HIS A 248 4.77 -4.53 -12.39
N LEU A 249 4.49 -3.30 -11.93
CA LEU A 249 3.26 -3.03 -11.17
C LEU A 249 2.01 -3.28 -12.03
N GLY A 250 2.05 -3.00 -13.33
CA GLY A 250 0.97 -3.35 -14.28
C GLY A 250 0.76 -4.86 -14.38
N GLU A 251 1.83 -5.64 -14.52
CA GLU A 251 1.77 -7.11 -14.54
C GLU A 251 1.21 -7.69 -13.23
N LEU A 252 1.68 -7.17 -12.09
CA LEU A 252 1.22 -7.59 -10.76
C LEU A 252 -0.24 -7.18 -10.49
N THR A 253 -0.70 -6.06 -11.07
CA THR A 253 -2.10 -5.65 -11.00
C THR A 253 -3.01 -6.68 -11.68
N GLN A 254 -2.65 -7.16 -12.87
CA GLN A 254 -3.43 -8.18 -13.58
C GLN A 254 -3.51 -9.48 -12.76
N ARG A 255 -2.38 -9.95 -12.22
CA ARG A 255 -2.33 -11.12 -11.34
C ARG A 255 -3.19 -10.97 -10.08
N ALA A 256 -3.15 -9.80 -9.44
CA ALA A 256 -3.98 -9.52 -8.28
C ALA A 256 -5.48 -9.51 -8.60
N TRP A 257 -5.87 -8.97 -9.76
CA TRP A 257 -7.25 -9.01 -10.24
C TRP A 257 -7.75 -10.42 -10.52
N GLU A 258 -6.92 -11.29 -11.11
CA GLU A 258 -7.23 -12.71 -11.32
C GLU A 258 -7.48 -13.43 -9.98
N ALA A 259 -6.73 -13.07 -8.94
CA ALA A 259 -6.96 -13.56 -7.58
C ALA A 259 -8.18 -12.93 -6.89
N GLY A 260 -8.81 -11.91 -7.47
CA GLY A 260 -9.94 -11.20 -6.88
C GLY A 260 -9.55 -10.17 -5.80
N VAL A 261 -8.27 -9.78 -5.75
CA VAL A 261 -7.76 -8.74 -4.83
C VAL A 261 -7.91 -7.37 -5.48
N GLN A 262 -8.37 -6.39 -4.71
CA GLN A 262 -8.48 -4.99 -5.15
C GLN A 262 -7.11 -4.33 -5.15
N VAL A 263 -6.83 -3.46 -6.14
CA VAL A 263 -5.50 -2.86 -6.33
C VAL A 263 -5.61 -1.36 -6.53
N MET A 264 -4.66 -0.62 -5.97
CA MET A 264 -4.27 0.72 -6.40
C MET A 264 -2.75 0.77 -6.60
N VAL A 265 -2.28 1.68 -7.45
CA VAL A 265 -0.86 1.78 -7.82
C VAL A 265 -0.32 3.13 -7.36
N GLU A 266 0.73 3.11 -6.54
CA GLU A 266 1.45 4.31 -6.11
C GLU A 266 2.29 4.87 -7.27
N GLY A 267 2.51 6.18 -7.25
CA GLY A 267 3.13 6.91 -8.33
C GLY A 267 4.16 7.93 -7.83
N PRO A 268 4.93 8.52 -8.74
CA PRO A 268 6.17 9.23 -8.45
C PRO A 268 6.05 10.38 -7.44
N GLY A 269 7.21 10.65 -6.82
CA GLY A 269 7.44 11.83 -5.99
C GLY A 269 7.86 13.05 -6.79
N HIS A 270 9.16 13.36 -6.80
CA HIS A 270 9.65 14.61 -7.37
C HIS A 270 9.62 14.58 -8.91
N MET A 271 8.88 15.50 -9.52
CA MET A 271 8.66 15.50 -10.97
C MET A 271 8.52 16.92 -11.55
N PRO A 272 9.18 17.22 -12.69
CA PRO A 272 8.91 18.42 -13.45
C PRO A 272 7.47 18.45 -13.99
N LEU A 273 6.82 19.62 -13.96
CA LEU A 273 5.42 19.77 -14.39
C LEU A 273 5.15 19.21 -15.80
N ASN A 274 6.08 19.38 -16.73
CA ASN A 274 5.95 18.91 -18.11
C ASN A 274 6.01 17.37 -18.27
N GLN A 275 6.40 16.63 -17.22
CA GLN A 275 6.44 15.16 -17.24
C GLN A 275 5.21 14.50 -16.58
N ILE A 276 4.40 15.26 -15.85
CA ILE A 276 3.26 14.73 -15.09
C ILE A 276 2.25 14.05 -16.02
N THR A 277 1.85 14.73 -17.11
CA THR A 277 0.88 14.18 -18.06
C THR A 277 1.35 12.85 -18.65
N ALA A 278 2.63 12.74 -19.01
CA ALA A 278 3.19 11.51 -19.56
C ALA A 278 3.12 10.35 -18.56
N ASN A 279 3.42 10.59 -17.27
CA ASN A 279 3.35 9.57 -16.23
C ASN A 279 1.91 9.10 -15.98
N ILE A 280 0.94 10.03 -15.95
CA ILE A 280 -0.48 9.68 -15.82
C ILE A 280 -0.97 8.85 -17.01
N LEU A 281 -0.52 9.16 -18.24
CA LEU A 281 -0.86 8.38 -19.42
C LEU A 281 -0.23 6.98 -19.34
N LEU A 282 1.04 6.88 -18.94
CA LEU A 282 1.75 5.61 -18.82
C LEU A 282 1.11 4.70 -17.77
N GLN A 283 0.72 5.22 -16.59
CA GLN A 283 0.07 4.45 -15.54
C GLN A 283 -1.31 3.90 -15.94
N LYS A 284 -1.98 4.52 -16.91
CA LYS A 284 -3.32 4.12 -17.37
C LYS A 284 -3.31 3.05 -18.47
N GLN A 285 -2.15 2.79 -19.09
CA GLN A 285 -1.96 1.80 -20.16
C GLN A 285 -1.48 0.48 -19.57
#